data_AF-A0A418Q3S6-F1
#
_entry.id   AF-A0A418Q3S6-F1
#
_cell.length_a   1.000
_cell.length_b   1.000
_cell.length_c   1.000
_cell.angle_alpha   90.00
_cell.angle_beta   90.00
_cell.angle_gamma   90.00
#
_symmetry.space_group_name_H-M   'P 1'
#
loop_
_entity.id
_entity.type
_entity.pdbx_description
1 polymer ?
#
loop_
_entity_poly.entity_id
_entity_poly.type
_entity_poly.pdbx_seq_one_letter_code
_entity_poly.pdbx_strand_id
1 'polypeptide(L)'
;MGKYREIGEGLIAAAKPRFKDFRIDFEKISNAASKAAREGREGLTFEDGAAMFSDLDWDLRIPLQHRYAAEGALDPVAHYHAKRFKLYIGRSCAWPDEPARDALRMFADHGRAEIGVALVRAYVDMQHKRLKRDYPARKAGKPRAQREEGVQRAIDGMCSLIAAAIPDRKVELLNDLDSVAKYVDEHGGDEDRGWLDQVRREIWMERRA
;
A
#
# COMPACT_ATOMS: atom_id res chain seq x y z
N MET A 1 21.87 -0.11 -12.62
CA MET A 1 21.02 -1.13 -11.96
C MET A 1 21.70 -1.49 -10.64
N GLY A 2 20.98 -1.67 -9.53
CA GLY A 2 21.60 -1.94 -8.23
C GLY A 2 21.92 -3.44 -8.05
N LYS A 3 22.99 -3.76 -7.30
CA LYS A 3 23.44 -5.14 -7.01
C LYS A 3 22.29 -6.08 -6.63
N TYR A 4 21.38 -5.64 -5.76
CA TYR A 4 20.28 -6.46 -5.24
C TYR A 4 19.19 -6.76 -6.27
N ARG A 5 18.97 -5.85 -7.23
CA ARG A 5 18.03 -6.06 -8.32
C ARG A 5 18.49 -7.17 -9.27
N GLU A 6 19.77 -7.19 -9.63
CA GLU A 6 20.35 -8.23 -10.50
C GLU A 6 20.24 -9.62 -9.85
N ILE A 7 20.52 -9.69 -8.55
CA ILE A 7 20.37 -10.94 -7.79
C ILE A 7 18.90 -11.35 -7.71
N GLY A 8 17.99 -10.40 -7.45
CA GLY A 8 16.55 -10.66 -7.42
C GLY A 8 16.04 -11.19 -8.75
N GLU A 9 16.44 -10.58 -9.87
CA GLU A 9 16.11 -11.05 -11.22
C GLU A 9 16.65 -12.47 -11.49
N GLY A 10 17.88 -12.77 -11.07
CA GLY A 10 18.46 -14.12 -11.18
C GLY A 10 17.70 -15.17 -10.37
N LEU A 11 17.36 -14.87 -9.11
CA LEU A 11 16.58 -15.74 -8.24
C LEU A 11 15.18 -16.00 -8.81
N ILE A 12 14.51 -14.94 -9.28
CA ILE A 12 13.20 -15.06 -9.92
C ILE A 12 13.31 -15.84 -11.22
N ALA A 13 14.36 -15.69 -12.03
CA ALA A 13 14.53 -16.48 -13.26
C ALA A 13 14.70 -17.98 -12.95
N ALA A 14 15.48 -18.32 -11.91
CA ALA A 14 15.70 -19.71 -11.48
C ALA A 14 14.48 -20.34 -10.79
N ALA A 15 13.57 -19.52 -10.24
CA ALA A 15 12.39 -20.01 -9.53
C ALA A 15 11.40 -20.76 -10.46
N LYS A 16 10.45 -21.47 -9.87
CA LYS A 16 9.32 -22.12 -10.56
C LYS A 16 7.99 -21.77 -9.86
N PRO A 17 7.55 -20.50 -9.93
CA PRO A 17 6.27 -20.08 -9.36
C PRO A 17 5.13 -20.89 -10.00
N ARG A 18 4.07 -21.11 -9.22
CA ARG A 18 2.87 -21.82 -9.67
C ARG A 18 1.84 -20.86 -10.24
N PHE A 19 2.05 -19.55 -10.11
CA PHE A 19 1.21 -18.48 -10.65
C PHE A 19 -0.22 -18.45 -10.10
N LYS A 20 -0.47 -19.13 -8.97
CA LYS A 20 -1.80 -19.19 -8.34
C LYS A 20 -2.00 -18.13 -7.25
N ASP A 21 -0.97 -17.90 -6.45
CA ASP A 21 -1.00 -16.90 -5.38
C ASP A 21 0.38 -16.24 -5.31
N PHE A 22 0.41 -14.96 -5.69
CA PHE A 22 1.63 -14.16 -5.72
C PHE A 22 2.34 -14.12 -4.36
N ARG A 23 1.58 -14.03 -3.26
CA ARG A 23 2.16 -13.99 -1.91
C ARG A 23 2.89 -15.28 -1.59
N ILE A 24 2.28 -16.42 -1.87
CA ILE A 24 2.84 -17.74 -1.54
C ILE A 24 4.12 -17.98 -2.34
N ASP A 25 4.11 -17.65 -3.63
CA ASP A 25 5.29 -17.83 -4.47
C ASP A 25 6.41 -16.85 -4.06
N PHE A 26 6.07 -15.59 -3.75
CA PHE A 26 7.00 -14.62 -3.18
C PHE A 26 7.65 -15.13 -1.88
N GLU A 27 6.85 -15.58 -0.90
CA GLU A 27 7.34 -16.09 0.38
C GLU A 27 8.25 -17.32 0.21
N LYS A 28 7.92 -18.23 -0.72
CA LYS A 28 8.76 -19.40 -0.99
C LYS A 28 10.12 -19.02 -1.57
N ILE A 29 10.13 -18.10 -2.54
CA ILE A 29 11.35 -17.62 -3.18
C ILE A 29 12.19 -16.86 -2.15
N SER A 30 11.60 -15.92 -1.42
CA SER A 30 12.28 -15.14 -0.37
C SER A 30 12.90 -16.04 0.70
N ASN A 31 12.19 -17.09 1.15
CA ASN A 31 12.73 -18.05 2.12
C ASN A 31 13.85 -18.92 1.54
N ALA A 32 13.73 -19.37 0.30
CA ALA A 32 14.77 -20.15 -0.38
C ALA A 32 16.05 -19.32 -0.57
N ALA A 33 15.89 -18.07 -0.98
CA ALA A 33 16.99 -17.14 -1.18
C ALA A 33 17.65 -16.72 0.15
N SER A 34 16.85 -16.47 1.20
CA SER A 34 17.36 -16.25 2.56
C SER A 34 18.20 -17.43 3.06
N LYS A 35 17.77 -18.66 2.75
CA LYS A 35 18.53 -19.87 3.08
C LYS A 35 19.83 -19.96 2.28
N ALA A 36 19.80 -19.67 0.97
CA ALA A 36 20.99 -19.66 0.12
C ALA A 36 22.04 -18.64 0.61
N ALA A 37 21.60 -17.43 0.97
CA ALA A 37 22.47 -16.39 1.53
C ALA A 37 23.11 -16.80 2.87
N ARG A 38 22.34 -17.45 3.76
CA ARG A 38 22.87 -18.02 5.02
C ARG A 38 23.93 -19.09 4.79
N GLU A 39 23.78 -19.86 3.71
CA GLU A 39 24.69 -20.94 3.33
C GLU A 39 25.88 -20.43 2.49
N GLY A 40 25.99 -19.12 2.24
CA GLY A 40 27.04 -18.52 1.41
C GLY A 40 26.99 -18.95 -0.06
N ARG A 41 25.83 -19.39 -0.53
CA ARG A 41 25.61 -19.82 -1.92
C ARG A 41 25.28 -18.61 -2.79
N GLU A 42 25.53 -18.74 -4.09
CA GLU A 42 25.22 -17.69 -5.09
C GLU A 42 25.97 -16.36 -4.90
N GLY A 43 27.10 -16.39 -4.18
CA GLY A 43 27.90 -15.18 -3.91
C GLY A 43 27.24 -14.19 -2.95
N LEU A 44 26.17 -14.60 -2.27
CA LEU A 44 25.44 -13.81 -1.29
C LEU A 44 26.08 -13.91 0.10
N THR A 45 26.33 -12.76 0.72
CA THR A 45 26.65 -12.71 2.15
C THR A 45 25.38 -12.79 2.98
N PHE A 46 25.52 -13.11 4.28
CA PHE A 46 24.39 -13.04 5.21
C PHE A 46 23.77 -11.64 5.29
N GLU A 47 24.60 -10.59 5.25
CA GLU A 47 24.17 -9.19 5.26
C GLU A 47 23.41 -8.83 3.98
N ASP A 48 23.86 -9.33 2.82
CA ASP A 48 23.13 -9.19 1.55
C ASP A 48 21.74 -9.85 1.64
N GLY A 49 21.66 -11.02 2.27
CA GLY A 49 20.37 -11.69 2.52
C GLY A 49 19.46 -10.88 3.45
N ALA A 50 20.00 -10.30 4.52
CA ALA A 50 19.21 -9.48 5.44
C ALA A 50 18.72 -8.17 4.80
N ALA A 51 19.53 -7.56 3.92
CA ALA A 51 19.17 -6.35 3.18
C ALA A 51 18.11 -6.62 2.11
N MET A 52 18.29 -7.69 1.33
CA MET A 52 17.34 -8.09 0.29
C MET A 52 16.00 -8.50 0.91
N PHE A 53 15.98 -9.51 1.78
CA PHE A 53 14.73 -10.18 2.18
C PHE A 53 13.98 -9.52 3.35
N SER A 54 14.16 -8.20 3.54
CA SER A 54 13.39 -7.43 4.51
C SER A 54 11.94 -7.19 4.05
N ASP A 55 11.01 -6.83 4.93
CA ASP A 55 9.58 -6.62 4.61
C ASP A 55 9.31 -5.59 3.48
N LEU A 56 10.34 -4.83 3.08
CA LEU A 56 10.31 -3.85 2.01
C LEU A 56 10.90 -4.35 0.68
N ASP A 57 11.26 -5.62 0.54
CA ASP A 57 11.97 -6.19 -0.64
C ASP A 57 11.30 -5.93 -2.01
N TRP A 58 11.65 -4.82 -2.67
CA TRP A 58 11.18 -4.48 -4.01
C TRP A 58 11.95 -5.25 -5.08
N ASP A 59 13.18 -5.67 -4.78
CA ASP A 59 14.10 -6.35 -5.69
C ASP A 59 13.65 -7.76 -6.04
N LEU A 60 12.89 -8.44 -5.17
CA LEU A 60 12.19 -9.68 -5.52
C LEU A 60 10.78 -9.46 -6.09
N ARG A 61 10.06 -8.45 -5.60
CA ARG A 61 8.65 -8.25 -5.98
C ARG A 61 8.49 -7.81 -7.41
N ILE A 62 9.25 -6.81 -7.86
CA ILE A 62 9.11 -6.28 -9.22
C ILE A 62 9.38 -7.40 -10.24
N PRO A 63 10.53 -8.11 -10.23
CA PRO A 63 10.77 -9.17 -11.20
C PRO A 63 9.74 -10.29 -11.15
N LEU A 64 9.24 -10.66 -9.96
CA LEU A 64 8.19 -11.68 -9.85
C LEU A 64 6.86 -11.20 -10.47
N GLN A 65 6.49 -9.93 -10.33
CA GLN A 65 5.28 -9.38 -10.95
C GLN A 65 5.36 -9.43 -12.46
N HIS A 66 6.49 -9.03 -13.03
CA HIS A 66 6.75 -9.12 -14.47
C HIS A 66 6.68 -10.57 -14.97
N ARG A 67 7.16 -11.54 -14.19
CA ARG A 67 7.04 -12.96 -14.53
C ARG A 67 5.58 -13.45 -14.48
N TYR A 68 4.78 -12.98 -13.53
CA TYR A 68 3.34 -13.26 -13.48
C TYR A 68 2.61 -12.65 -14.69
N ALA A 69 2.96 -11.42 -15.07
CA ALA A 69 2.39 -10.76 -16.23
C ALA A 69 2.73 -11.48 -17.54
N ALA A 70 3.97 -11.96 -17.69
CA ALA A 70 4.39 -12.76 -18.84
C ALA A 70 3.58 -14.07 -18.98
N GLU A 71 3.11 -14.64 -17.87
CA GLU A 71 2.22 -15.82 -17.84
C GLU A 71 0.73 -15.45 -17.94
N GLY A 72 0.39 -14.16 -18.07
CA GLY A 72 -0.99 -13.67 -18.05
C GLY A 72 -1.67 -13.71 -16.67
N ALA A 73 -0.93 -14.02 -15.61
CA ALA A 73 -1.42 -14.13 -14.23
C ALA A 73 -1.49 -12.78 -13.52
N LEU A 74 -2.24 -11.82 -14.06
CA LEU A 74 -2.33 -10.46 -13.51
C LEU A 74 -3.22 -10.37 -12.26
N ASP A 75 -4.30 -11.16 -12.18
CA ASP A 75 -5.24 -11.13 -11.05
C ASP A 75 -4.58 -11.52 -9.70
N PRO A 76 -3.71 -12.56 -9.61
CA PRO A 76 -2.95 -12.83 -8.39
C PRO A 76 -2.06 -11.68 -7.92
N VAL A 77 -1.48 -10.90 -8.86
CA VAL A 77 -0.67 -9.72 -8.53
C VAL A 77 -1.55 -8.64 -7.93
N ALA A 78 -2.72 -8.37 -8.55
CA ALA A 78 -3.67 -7.40 -8.05
C ALA A 78 -4.22 -7.78 -6.66
N HIS A 79 -4.57 -9.05 -6.48
CA HIS A 79 -5.04 -9.57 -5.18
C HIS A 79 -4.01 -9.40 -4.07
N TYR A 80 -2.73 -9.58 -4.38
CA TYR A 80 -1.64 -9.33 -3.44
C TYR A 80 -1.60 -7.86 -3.01
N HIS A 81 -1.63 -6.92 -3.94
CA HIS A 81 -1.64 -5.49 -3.62
C HIS A 81 -2.88 -5.07 -2.83
N ALA A 82 -4.07 -5.58 -3.21
CA ALA A 82 -5.30 -5.33 -2.45
C ALA A 82 -5.22 -5.83 -1.00
N LYS A 83 -4.63 -7.02 -0.77
CA LYS A 83 -4.39 -7.54 0.58
C LYS A 83 -3.41 -6.67 1.38
N ARG A 84 -2.39 -6.10 0.72
CA ARG A 84 -1.41 -5.22 1.36
C ARG A 84 -2.01 -3.91 1.88
N PHE A 85 -3.13 -3.44 1.34
CA PHE A 85 -3.78 -2.22 1.81
C PHE A 85 -4.02 -2.23 3.33
N LYS A 86 -4.37 -3.39 3.91
CA LYS A 86 -4.52 -3.53 5.36
C LYS A 86 -3.25 -3.22 6.15
N LEU A 87 -2.06 -3.45 5.58
CA LEU A 87 -0.77 -3.15 6.21
C LEU A 87 -0.45 -1.65 6.16
N TYR A 88 -1.01 -0.92 5.18
CA TYR A 88 -0.91 0.55 5.10
C TYR A 88 -1.86 1.26 6.07
N ILE A 89 -2.83 0.55 6.67
CA ILE A 89 -3.69 1.11 7.70
C ILE A 89 -2.84 1.46 8.93
N GLY A 90 -2.49 2.73 9.07
CA GLY A 90 -1.91 3.27 10.30
C GLY A 90 -0.46 3.69 10.16
N ARG A 91 0.18 3.32 9.05
CA ARG A 91 1.56 3.63 8.76
C ARG A 91 1.65 4.90 7.92
N SER A 92 2.76 5.62 8.03
CA SER A 92 3.13 6.76 7.18
C SER A 92 3.69 6.32 5.81
N CYS A 93 3.45 5.06 5.42
CA CYS A 93 3.91 4.54 4.14
C CYS A 93 2.85 4.88 3.09
N ALA A 94 3.16 5.89 2.26
CA ALA A 94 2.32 6.29 1.15
C ALA A 94 2.16 5.14 0.13
N TRP A 95 0.96 5.03 -0.44
CA TRP A 95 0.70 4.17 -1.58
C TRP A 95 0.29 5.06 -2.77
N PRO A 96 0.81 4.81 -3.98
CA PRO A 96 1.58 3.63 -4.37
C PRO A 96 3.07 3.73 -4.01
N ASP A 97 3.58 2.67 -3.36
CA ASP A 97 5.00 2.38 -3.23
C ASP A 97 5.59 1.95 -4.58
N GLU A 98 6.91 1.83 -4.69
CA GLU A 98 7.57 1.53 -5.98
C GLU A 98 7.02 0.26 -6.67
N PRO A 99 6.83 -0.89 -5.99
CA PRO A 99 6.23 -2.07 -6.62
C PRO A 99 4.78 -1.86 -7.05
N ALA A 100 4.01 -1.02 -6.35
CA ALA A 100 2.63 -0.73 -6.75
C ALA A 100 2.60 0.18 -7.98
N ARG A 101 3.50 1.15 -8.09
CA ARG A 101 3.64 1.98 -9.31
C ARG A 101 4.04 1.13 -10.51
N ASP A 102 4.97 0.20 -10.31
CA ASP A 102 5.36 -0.78 -11.32
C ASP A 102 4.16 -1.66 -11.72
N ALA A 103 3.41 -2.19 -10.75
CA ALA A 103 2.21 -2.99 -11.03
C ALA A 103 1.15 -2.23 -11.84
N LEU A 104 0.87 -0.97 -11.48
CA LEU A 104 -0.09 -0.13 -12.20
C LEU A 104 0.32 0.05 -13.67
N ARG A 105 1.60 0.39 -13.91
CA ARG A 105 2.15 0.49 -15.27
C ARG A 105 2.05 -0.84 -16.02
N MET A 106 2.47 -1.92 -15.37
CA MET A 106 2.43 -3.26 -15.92
C MET A 106 1.00 -3.68 -16.31
N PHE A 107 -0.03 -3.37 -15.51
CA PHE A 107 -1.41 -3.63 -15.87
C PHE A 107 -1.84 -2.85 -17.11
N ALA A 108 -1.48 -1.57 -17.22
CA ALA A 108 -1.76 -0.75 -18.39
C ALA A 108 -1.06 -1.28 -19.64
N ASP A 109 0.23 -1.64 -19.54
CA ASP A 109 1.03 -2.18 -20.65
C ASP A 109 0.47 -3.51 -21.20
N HIS A 110 -0.22 -4.29 -20.35
CA HIS A 110 -0.89 -5.53 -20.74
C HIS A 110 -2.37 -5.35 -21.12
N GLY A 111 -2.84 -4.11 -21.29
CA GLY A 111 -4.22 -3.80 -21.67
C GLY A 111 -5.25 -4.13 -20.59
N ARG A 112 -4.84 -4.19 -19.32
CA ARG A 112 -5.66 -4.51 -18.15
C ARG A 112 -5.72 -3.34 -17.14
N ALA A 113 -5.71 -2.12 -17.65
CA ALA A 113 -5.64 -0.90 -16.84
C ALA A 113 -6.82 -0.77 -15.86
N GLU A 114 -7.97 -1.38 -16.16
CA GLU A 114 -9.15 -1.44 -15.31
C GLU A 114 -8.89 -2.14 -13.96
N ILE A 115 -7.98 -3.11 -13.92
CA ILE A 115 -7.53 -3.74 -12.66
C ILE A 115 -6.83 -2.69 -11.79
N GLY A 116 -5.95 -1.88 -12.40
CA GLY A 116 -5.24 -0.82 -11.71
C GLY A 116 -6.18 0.25 -11.16
N VAL A 117 -7.18 0.67 -11.95
CA VAL A 117 -8.21 1.62 -11.49
C VAL A 117 -9.02 1.04 -10.32
N ALA A 118 -9.41 -0.24 -10.39
CA ALA A 118 -10.10 -0.91 -9.30
C ALA A 118 -9.26 -0.98 -8.01
N LEU A 119 -7.95 -1.19 -8.12
CA LEU A 119 -7.02 -1.15 -6.98
C LEU A 119 -6.93 0.25 -6.36
N VAL A 120 -6.80 1.29 -7.19
CA VAL A 120 -6.80 2.69 -6.73
C VAL A 120 -8.08 2.99 -5.97
N ARG A 121 -9.24 2.66 -6.54
CA ARG A 121 -10.55 2.81 -5.88
C ARG A 121 -10.57 2.13 -4.51
N ALA A 122 -10.19 0.86 -4.45
CA ALA A 122 -10.21 0.09 -3.23
C ALA A 122 -9.28 0.67 -2.13
N TYR A 123 -8.10 1.17 -2.51
CA TYR A 123 -7.16 1.80 -1.57
C TYR A 123 -7.71 3.11 -1.01
N VAL A 124 -8.11 4.03 -1.87
CA VAL A 124 -8.61 5.35 -1.48
C VAL A 124 -9.89 5.23 -0.67
N ASP A 125 -10.84 4.38 -1.08
CA ASP A 125 -12.07 4.15 -0.34
C ASP A 125 -11.79 3.63 1.07
N MET A 126 -10.82 2.73 1.21
CA MET A 126 -10.40 2.20 2.51
C MET A 126 -9.86 3.32 3.41
N GLN A 127 -8.95 4.16 2.91
CA GLN A 127 -8.39 5.28 3.68
C GLN A 127 -9.46 6.34 4.00
N HIS A 128 -10.32 6.66 3.04
CA HIS A 128 -11.40 7.61 3.22
C HIS A 128 -12.43 7.13 4.26
N LYS A 129 -12.92 5.89 4.16
CA LYS A 129 -13.84 5.29 5.15
C LYS A 129 -13.22 5.26 6.55
N ARG A 130 -11.91 4.98 6.64
CA ARG A 130 -11.19 5.05 7.90
C ARG A 130 -11.19 6.46 8.48
N LEU A 131 -10.82 7.47 7.68
CA LEU A 131 -10.83 8.87 8.11
C LEU A 131 -12.22 9.25 8.64
N LYS A 132 -13.29 8.91 7.89
CA LYS A 132 -14.68 9.15 8.29
C LYS A 132 -15.12 8.39 9.53
N ARG A 133 -14.59 7.19 9.80
CA ARG A 133 -14.88 6.44 11.03
C ARG A 133 -14.16 7.04 12.23
N ASP A 134 -12.90 7.39 12.04
CA ASP A 134 -12.02 7.87 13.10
C ASP A 134 -12.40 9.31 13.52
N TYR A 135 -13.14 10.07 12.69
CA TYR A 135 -13.56 11.46 12.94
C TYR A 135 -14.74 11.61 13.95
N PRO A 136 -15.91 10.95 13.81
CA PRO A 136 -17.03 11.05 14.76
C PRO A 136 -16.75 10.40 16.12
N ALA A 137 -15.94 9.34 16.17
CA ALA A 137 -15.52 8.70 17.43
C ALA A 137 -14.75 9.67 18.36
N ARG A 138 -14.32 10.83 17.84
CA ARG A 138 -13.55 11.87 18.55
C ARG A 138 -14.36 13.13 18.86
N LYS A 139 -15.48 13.41 18.16
CA LYS A 139 -16.53 14.38 18.57
C LYS A 139 -17.61 13.67 19.40
N ALA A 140 -17.20 12.91 20.42
CA ALA A 140 -18.14 12.25 21.33
C ALA A 140 -18.78 13.27 22.30
N GLY A 141 -19.74 14.05 21.82
CA GLY A 141 -20.59 14.84 22.68
C GLY A 141 -21.45 13.90 23.53
N LYS A 142 -21.09 13.65 24.80
CA LYS A 142 -21.95 12.96 25.79
C LYS A 142 -21.73 13.47 27.24
N PRO A 143 -22.77 13.34 28.11
CA PRO A 143 -23.05 14.27 29.20
C PRO A 143 -22.07 14.25 30.39
N ARG A 144 -22.01 15.41 31.06
CA ARG A 144 -21.11 15.83 32.16
C ARG A 144 -21.11 14.96 33.43
N ALA A 145 -21.99 13.97 33.55
CA ALA A 145 -22.26 13.28 34.82
C ALA A 145 -21.32 12.10 35.17
N GLN A 146 -20.43 11.66 34.26
CA GLN A 146 -19.67 10.41 34.44
C GLN A 146 -18.15 10.53 34.25
N ARG A 147 -17.54 11.70 34.45
CA ARG A 147 -16.11 11.84 34.17
C ARG A 147 -15.34 12.40 35.37
N GLU A 148 -14.60 11.53 36.04
CA GLU A 148 -13.59 11.94 37.04
C GLU A 148 -12.51 12.81 36.37
N GLU A 149 -12.29 13.99 36.95
CA GLU A 149 -11.52 15.10 36.37
C GLU A 149 -10.06 14.80 36.00
N GLY A 150 -9.45 13.79 36.65
CA GLY A 150 -8.06 13.40 36.39
C GLY A 150 -7.89 12.56 35.13
N VAL A 151 -8.78 11.59 34.94
CA VAL A 151 -8.81 10.71 33.75
C VAL A 151 -9.28 11.51 32.53
N GLN A 152 -10.23 12.42 32.72
CA GLN A 152 -10.73 13.26 31.63
C GLN A 152 -9.68 14.26 31.10
N ARG A 153 -8.86 14.88 31.96
CA ARG A 153 -7.76 15.75 31.50
C ARG A 153 -6.67 14.98 30.76
N ALA A 154 -6.37 13.76 31.19
CA ALA A 154 -5.42 12.88 30.50
C ALA A 154 -5.98 12.39 29.15
N ILE A 155 -7.26 12.01 29.09
CA ILE A 155 -7.96 11.63 27.86
C ILE A 155 -8.08 12.83 26.92
N ASP A 156 -8.49 14.01 27.39
CA ASP A 156 -8.61 15.21 26.55
C ASP A 156 -7.24 15.71 26.07
N GLY A 157 -6.19 15.59 26.87
CA GLY A 157 -4.81 15.88 26.47
C GLY A 157 -4.30 14.90 25.40
N MET A 158 -4.52 13.60 25.60
CA MET A 158 -4.17 12.57 24.60
C MET A 158 -5.03 12.69 23.34
N CYS A 159 -6.33 12.94 23.47
CA CYS A 159 -7.24 13.20 22.36
C CYS A 159 -6.88 14.48 21.62
N SER A 160 -6.38 15.52 22.30
CA SER A 160 -5.90 16.76 21.67
C SER A 160 -4.58 16.56 20.93
N LEU A 161 -3.64 15.79 21.49
CA LEU A 161 -2.41 15.40 20.79
C LEU A 161 -2.69 14.50 19.57
N ILE A 162 -3.63 13.57 19.70
CA ILE A 162 -4.10 12.70 18.61
C ILE A 162 -4.96 13.47 17.59
N ALA A 163 -5.68 14.52 18.01
CA ALA A 163 -6.42 15.42 17.13
C ALA A 163 -5.50 16.38 16.39
N ALA A 164 -4.41 16.84 17.02
CA ALA A 164 -3.35 17.63 16.39
C ALA A 164 -2.58 16.83 15.31
N ALA A 165 -2.64 15.49 15.35
CA ALA A 165 -2.11 14.61 14.31
C ALA A 165 -3.11 14.28 13.17
N ILE A 166 -4.37 14.77 13.23
CA ILE A 166 -5.37 14.61 12.14
C ILE A 166 -5.09 15.48 10.90
N PRO A 167 -4.62 16.75 11.03
CA PRO A 167 -4.14 17.53 9.88
C PRO A 167 -3.18 16.72 9.01
N ASP A 168 -2.31 15.93 9.63
CA ASP A 168 -1.29 15.15 8.94
C ASP A 168 -1.90 14.04 8.07
N ARG A 169 -2.99 13.40 8.51
CA ARG A 169 -3.61 12.29 7.75
C ARG A 169 -4.56 12.71 6.64
N LYS A 170 -5.18 13.89 6.78
CA LYS A 170 -5.95 14.49 5.67
C LYS A 170 -5.02 14.90 4.55
N VAL A 171 -3.86 15.46 4.90
CA VAL A 171 -2.79 15.79 3.95
C VAL A 171 -2.22 14.50 3.33
N GLU A 172 -1.99 13.44 4.10
CA GLU A 172 -1.61 12.12 3.56
C GLU A 172 -2.60 11.62 2.49
N LEU A 173 -3.91 11.60 2.78
CA LEU A 173 -4.90 11.13 1.80
C LEU A 173 -4.98 12.03 0.56
N LEU A 174 -4.83 13.35 0.70
CA LEU A 174 -4.76 14.26 -0.45
C LEU A 174 -3.51 13.97 -1.30
N ASN A 175 -2.36 13.74 -0.68
CA ASN A 175 -1.13 13.37 -1.38
C ASN A 175 -1.27 12.01 -2.08
N ASP A 176 -1.91 11.03 -1.44
CA ASP A 176 -2.19 9.73 -2.06
C ASP A 176 -3.10 9.90 -3.29
N LEU A 177 -4.17 10.69 -3.17
CA LEU A 177 -5.08 11.03 -4.28
C LEU A 177 -4.35 11.71 -5.43
N ASP A 178 -3.47 12.67 -5.15
CA ASP A 178 -2.65 13.34 -6.17
C ASP A 178 -1.66 12.37 -6.83
N SER A 179 -1.10 11.43 -6.07
CA SER A 179 -0.13 10.45 -6.59
C SER A 179 -0.74 9.44 -7.57
N VAL A 180 -2.05 9.19 -7.47
CA VAL A 180 -2.79 8.27 -8.35
C VAL A 180 -3.64 8.98 -9.40
N ALA A 181 -3.85 10.29 -9.27
CA ALA A 181 -4.72 11.07 -10.15
C ALA A 181 -4.33 10.91 -11.63
N LYS A 182 -3.04 11.04 -11.94
CA LYS A 182 -2.56 10.90 -13.33
C LYS A 182 -2.90 9.53 -13.94
N TYR A 183 -2.76 8.45 -13.17
CA TYR A 183 -3.11 7.11 -13.66
C TYR A 183 -4.62 6.99 -13.93
N VAL A 184 -5.44 7.57 -13.07
CA VAL A 184 -6.91 7.61 -13.25
C VAL A 184 -7.31 8.53 -14.41
N ASP A 185 -6.61 9.63 -14.64
CA ASP A 185 -6.85 10.50 -15.78
C ASP A 185 -6.53 9.80 -17.11
N GLU A 186 -5.44 9.03 -17.14
CA GLU A 186 -4.98 8.28 -18.32
C GLU A 186 -5.82 7.03 -18.60
N HIS A 187 -6.32 6.35 -17.57
CA HIS A 187 -6.93 5.01 -17.72
C HIS A 187 -8.36 4.86 -17.17
N GLY A 188 -8.85 5.82 -16.39
CA GLY A 188 -10.18 5.82 -15.79
C GLY A 188 -11.24 6.51 -16.64
N GLY A 189 -12.50 6.27 -16.29
CA GLY A 189 -13.67 6.92 -16.88
C GLY A 189 -14.07 8.22 -16.18
N ASP A 190 -15.12 8.87 -16.68
CA ASP A 190 -15.69 10.08 -16.05
C ASP A 190 -16.17 9.81 -14.62
N GLU A 191 -16.70 8.60 -14.36
CA GLU A 191 -17.12 8.19 -13.03
C GLU A 191 -15.94 8.12 -12.04
N ASP A 192 -14.76 7.69 -12.49
CA ASP A 192 -13.55 7.63 -11.65
C ASP A 192 -13.06 9.01 -11.26
N ARG A 193 -12.99 9.92 -12.24
CA ARG A 193 -12.62 11.32 -12.00
C ARG A 193 -13.61 12.00 -11.07
N GLY A 194 -14.90 11.83 -11.35
CA GLY A 194 -15.97 12.35 -10.50
C GLY A 194 -15.92 11.82 -9.06
N TRP A 195 -15.59 10.53 -8.88
CA TRP A 195 -15.40 9.93 -7.56
C TRP A 195 -14.18 10.50 -6.84
N LEU A 196 -13.02 10.64 -7.50
CA LEU A 196 -11.83 11.27 -6.90
C LEU A 196 -12.13 12.70 -6.44
N ASP A 197 -12.81 13.48 -7.27
CA ASP A 197 -13.20 14.85 -6.96
C ASP A 197 -14.23 14.94 -5.83
N GLN A 198 -15.15 13.98 -5.75
CA GLN A 198 -16.08 13.86 -4.63
C GLN A 198 -15.31 13.60 -3.33
N VAL A 199 -14.42 12.61 -3.32
CA VAL A 199 -13.61 12.28 -2.12
C VAL A 199 -12.77 13.49 -1.69
N ARG A 200 -12.11 14.17 -2.62
CA ARG A 200 -11.39 15.43 -2.35
C ARG A 200 -12.30 16.45 -1.68
N ARG A 201 -13.48 16.71 -2.24
CA ARG A 201 -14.44 17.68 -1.69
C ARG A 201 -14.91 17.31 -0.29
N GLU A 202 -15.19 16.04 -0.03
CA GLU A 202 -15.60 15.57 1.31
C GLU A 202 -14.51 15.85 2.36
N ILE A 203 -13.23 15.59 2.04
CA ILE A 203 -12.09 15.90 2.92
C ILE A 203 -12.00 17.41 3.23
N TRP A 204 -12.20 18.26 2.21
CA TRP A 204 -12.14 19.72 2.32
C TRP A 204 -13.33 20.34 3.05
N MET A 205 -14.55 19.83 2.84
CA MET A 205 -15.75 20.32 3.52
C MET A 205 -15.72 20.01 5.02
N GLU A 206 -15.14 18.88 5.43
CA GLU A 206 -14.87 18.59 6.84
C GLU A 206 -13.79 19.49 7.47
N ARG A 207 -13.11 20.36 6.70
CA ARG A 207 -12.18 21.37 7.24
C ARG A 207 -12.90 22.66 7.68
N ARG A 208 -14.16 22.86 7.26
CA ARG A 208 -14.96 24.06 7.51
C ARG A 208 -16.01 23.91 8.64
N ALA A 209 -16.17 22.73 9.24
CA ALA A 209 -17.18 22.42 10.27
C ALA A 209 -16.58 21.79 11.54
#